data_AF-A0AAQ3L3Z5-F1
#
_entry.id   AF-A0AAQ3L3Z5-F1
#
_cell.length_a   1.000
_cell.length_b   1.000
_cell.length_c   1.000
_cell.angle_alpha   90.00
_cell.angle_beta   90.00
_cell.angle_gamma   90.00
#
_symmetry.space_group_name_H-M   'P 1'
#
loop_
_entity.id
_entity.type
_entity.pdbx_description
1 polymer ?
#
loop_
_entity_poly.entity_id
_entity_poly.type
_entity_poly.pdbx_seq_one_letter_code
_entity_poly.pdbx_strand_id
1 'polypeptide(L)'
;MSVFEDCDYPCRKGSLSVTGAMPFPPGVGGRAPGDTLNDTENYEVITSDRAIDESNVGNRMLRNMGWQEGLGLGKDCSGIKEPVQAKAVDDRSGLGSQQHRKPDSSLEAQAGDSYRTIIQKKAIARFREMA
;
A
#
# COMPACT_ATOMS: atom_id res chain seq x y z
N MET A 1 34.74 -17.50 43.94
CA MET A 1 34.70 -16.21 43.21
C MET A 1 34.34 -16.54 41.78
N SER A 2 33.21 -16.00 41.32
CA SER A 2 32.82 -15.70 39.91
C SER A 2 33.06 -16.78 38.85
N VAL A 3 32.05 -17.58 38.47
CA VAL A 3 31.11 -17.41 37.34
C VAL A 3 31.75 -16.92 36.04
N PHE A 4 31.78 -17.78 35.01
CA PHE A 4 31.31 -17.48 33.66
C PHE A 4 30.89 -18.80 32.99
N GLU A 5 29.58 -18.87 32.72
CA GLU A 5 28.88 -19.88 31.93
C GLU A 5 29.10 -19.54 30.45
N ASP A 6 29.53 -20.50 29.63
CA ASP A 6 29.23 -20.51 28.21
C ASP A 6 29.02 -21.97 27.79
N CYS A 7 27.77 -22.28 27.44
CA CYS A 7 27.35 -23.62 27.06
C CYS A 7 27.90 -24.02 25.70
N ASP A 8 28.74 -25.06 25.68
CA ASP A 8 28.93 -25.93 24.53
C ASP A 8 27.60 -26.66 24.21
N TYR A 9 26.93 -26.27 23.13
CA TYR A 9 25.83 -27.06 22.57
C TYR A 9 26.29 -27.78 21.30
N PRO A 10 26.57 -29.10 21.35
CA PRO A 10 26.64 -29.92 20.16
C PRO A 10 25.21 -30.05 19.61
N CYS A 11 24.97 -29.61 18.37
CA CYS A 11 23.70 -29.86 17.69
C CYS A 11 23.57 -31.37 17.43
N ARG A 12 22.95 -32.05 18.39
CA ARG A 12 22.70 -33.49 18.40
C ARG A 12 21.44 -33.77 17.58
N LYS A 13 21.59 -34.60 16.55
CA LYS A 13 20.49 -35.26 15.83
C LYS A 13 19.48 -35.85 16.83
N GLY A 14 18.25 -35.38 16.77
CA GLY A 14 17.09 -35.91 17.47
C GLY A 14 15.84 -35.59 16.66
N SER A 15 15.18 -36.65 16.20
CA SER A 15 13.93 -36.67 15.44
C SER A 15 12.80 -35.87 16.11
N LEU A 16 12.13 -34.97 15.36
CA LEU A 16 10.74 -34.63 15.64
C LEU A 16 10.03 -34.20 14.36
N SER A 17 9.05 -35.01 13.96
CA SER A 17 8.00 -34.70 13.01
C SER A 17 7.24 -33.45 13.44
N VAL A 18 7.41 -32.35 12.71
CA VAL A 18 6.34 -31.41 12.37
C VAL A 18 6.87 -30.52 11.23
N THR A 19 6.13 -30.47 10.13
CA THR A 19 6.26 -29.54 9.00
C THR A 19 7.03 -28.25 9.32
N GLY A 20 8.15 -27.97 8.64
CA GLY A 20 8.86 -26.71 8.89
C GLY A 20 9.96 -26.27 7.91
N ALA A 21 10.40 -27.10 6.97
CA ALA A 21 11.22 -26.63 5.85
C ALA A 21 10.70 -27.29 4.58
N MET A 22 10.02 -26.51 3.73
CA MET A 22 9.72 -27.02 2.40
C MET A 22 11.03 -27.08 1.59
N PRO A 23 11.29 -28.19 0.88
CA PRO A 23 12.55 -28.43 0.20
C PRO A 23 12.48 -27.86 -1.22
N PHE A 24 12.51 -26.54 -1.36
CA PHE A 24 12.51 -25.94 -2.69
C PHE A 24 13.93 -25.53 -3.11
N PRO A 25 14.34 -25.85 -4.36
CA PRO A 25 15.65 -25.48 -4.85
C PRO A 25 15.79 -23.96 -4.94
N PRO A 26 17.02 -23.45 -4.81
CA PRO A 26 17.26 -22.01 -4.78
C PRO A 26 16.94 -21.38 -6.14
N GLY A 27 16.05 -20.38 -6.16
CA GLY A 27 16.01 -19.40 -7.25
C GLY A 27 14.66 -18.82 -7.70
N VAL A 28 13.49 -19.38 -7.38
CA VAL A 28 12.24 -18.91 -8.03
C VAL A 28 11.07 -18.91 -7.06
N GLY A 29 10.85 -17.77 -6.38
CA GLY A 29 9.68 -17.53 -5.56
C GLY A 29 8.42 -17.40 -6.41
N GLY A 30 7.75 -18.53 -6.64
CA GLY A 30 6.40 -18.58 -7.20
C GLY A 30 5.37 -18.59 -6.09
N ARG A 31 4.61 -17.49 -5.96
CA ARG A 31 3.38 -17.45 -5.14
C ARG A 31 2.34 -18.36 -5.80
N ALA A 32 1.78 -19.31 -5.05
CA ALA A 32 0.66 -20.13 -5.51
C ALA A 32 -0.56 -19.25 -5.84
N PRO A 33 -1.34 -19.55 -6.90
CA PRO A 33 -2.60 -18.88 -7.19
C PRO A 33 -3.76 -19.61 -6.50
N GLY A 34 -4.47 -18.92 -5.61
CA GLY A 34 -5.63 -19.41 -4.87
C GLY A 34 -5.65 -18.79 -3.47
N ASP A 35 -6.58 -17.94 -3.06
CA ASP A 35 -7.91 -17.66 -3.57
C ASP A 35 -8.07 -16.19 -4.00
N THR A 36 -8.63 -15.98 -5.19
CA THR A 36 -9.40 -14.77 -5.49
C THR A 36 -10.72 -14.87 -4.73
N LEU A 37 -10.70 -14.59 -3.42
CA LEU A 37 -11.93 -14.27 -2.72
C LEU A 37 -12.37 -12.89 -3.17
N ASN A 38 -13.50 -12.90 -3.87
CA ASN A 38 -14.31 -11.76 -4.25
C ASN A 38 -14.88 -11.06 -3.00
N ASP A 39 -14.00 -10.49 -2.19
CA ASP A 39 -14.35 -9.44 -1.24
C ASP A 39 -13.67 -8.16 -1.74
N THR A 40 -14.08 -7.74 -2.93
CA THR A 40 -14.09 -6.30 -3.25
C THR A 40 -15.24 -5.70 -2.44
N GLU A 41 -15.14 -5.80 -1.12
CA GLU A 41 -15.93 -4.96 -0.23
C GLU A 41 -15.54 -3.55 -0.59
N ASN A 42 -16.49 -2.87 -1.20
CA ASN A 42 -16.35 -1.59 -1.86
C ASN A 42 -16.08 -0.53 -0.78
N TYR A 43 -14.85 -0.48 -0.25
CA TYR A 43 -14.45 0.51 0.74
C TYR A 43 -14.24 1.82 -0.01
N GLU A 44 -15.19 2.74 0.11
CA GLU A 44 -14.95 4.10 -0.34
C GLU A 44 -13.88 4.72 0.57
N VAL A 45 -12.84 5.27 -0.04
CA VAL A 45 -11.84 6.04 0.70
C VAL A 45 -12.55 7.22 1.33
N ILE A 46 -12.43 7.36 2.65
CA ILE A 46 -13.04 8.47 3.39
C ILE A 46 -12.26 9.74 3.06
N THR A 47 -12.75 10.47 2.09
CA THR A 47 -12.22 11.74 1.61
C THR A 47 -12.86 12.90 2.36
N SER A 48 -12.15 14.02 2.48
CA SER A 48 -12.62 15.22 3.21
C SER A 48 -13.80 15.93 2.54
N ASP A 49 -14.14 15.54 1.32
CA ASP A 49 -15.17 16.13 0.47
C ASP A 49 -16.60 15.73 0.87
N ARG A 50 -16.77 14.62 1.59
CA ARG A 50 -18.08 14.13 2.04
C ARG A 50 -18.13 13.94 3.56
N ALA A 51 -18.97 14.73 4.22
CA ALA A 51 -19.27 14.59 5.64
C ALA A 51 -20.02 13.27 5.92
N ILE A 52 -19.89 12.75 7.14
CA ILE A 52 -20.59 11.54 7.58
C ILE A 52 -22.06 11.88 7.83
N ASP A 53 -22.96 11.28 7.06
CA ASP A 53 -24.41 11.47 7.19
C ASP A 53 -24.92 11.09 8.61
N GLU A 54 -25.96 11.77 9.09
CA GLU A 54 -26.55 11.50 10.42
C GLU A 54 -27.21 10.13 10.55
N SER A 55 -27.60 9.54 9.42
CA SER A 55 -28.17 8.19 9.35
C SER A 55 -27.13 7.11 9.64
N ASN A 56 -25.84 7.43 9.52
CA ASN A 56 -24.74 6.51 9.78
C ASN A 56 -24.73 6.06 11.25
N VAL A 57 -24.66 4.75 11.46
CA VAL A 57 -24.66 4.14 12.81
C VAL A 57 -23.49 4.66 13.66
N GLY A 58 -22.31 4.85 13.06
CA GLY A 58 -21.13 5.42 13.71
C GLY A 58 -21.32 6.87 14.13
N ASN A 59 -21.95 7.71 13.29
CA ASN A 59 -22.27 9.10 13.64
C ASN A 59 -23.19 9.15 14.88
N ARG A 60 -24.27 8.38 14.86
CA ARG A 60 -25.19 8.28 16.00
C ARG A 60 -24.48 7.81 17.28
N MET A 61 -23.58 6.84 17.16
CA MET A 61 -22.78 6.36 18.29
C MET A 61 -21.87 7.46 18.86
N LEU A 62 -21.15 8.19 17.99
CA LEU A 62 -20.29 9.29 18.42
C LEU A 62 -21.07 10.38 19.15
N ARG A 63 -22.21 10.80 18.59
CA ARG A 63 -23.10 11.79 19.22
C ARG A 63 -23.61 11.34 20.59
N ASN A 64 -24.01 10.08 20.72
CA ASN A 64 -24.45 9.51 22.00
C ASN A 64 -23.33 9.49 23.05
N MET A 65 -22.07 9.43 22.63
CA MET A 65 -20.89 9.52 23.50
C MET A 65 -20.47 10.98 23.77
N GLY A 66 -21.23 11.96 23.29
CA GLY A 66 -20.99 13.39 23.51
C GLY A 66 -20.09 14.06 22.46
N TRP A 67 -19.69 13.36 21.40
CA TRP A 67 -19.00 13.99 20.28
C TRP A 67 -19.95 14.87 19.47
N GLN A 68 -19.46 16.02 19.02
CA GLN A 68 -20.23 16.97 18.21
C GLN A 68 -19.57 17.13 16.85
N GLU A 69 -20.40 17.23 15.83
CA GLU A 69 -19.93 17.44 14.46
C GLU A 69 -19.11 18.72 14.34
N GLY A 70 -17.99 18.65 13.62
CA GLY A 70 -17.04 19.77 13.46
C GLY A 70 -16.04 19.95 14.61
N LEU A 71 -16.17 19.21 15.70
CA LEU A 71 -15.18 19.18 16.79
C LEU A 71 -14.22 17.99 16.66
N GLY A 72 -12.98 18.21 17.06
CA GLY A 72 -11.99 17.15 17.17
C GLY A 72 -12.33 16.20 18.32
N LEU A 73 -11.85 14.97 18.25
CA LEU A 73 -11.98 14.01 19.35
C LEU A 73 -11.01 14.34 20.50
N GLY A 74 -11.24 13.76 21.67
CA GLY A 74 -10.39 13.92 22.87
C GLY A 74 -10.91 14.95 23.88
N LYS A 75 -10.28 15.00 25.06
CA LYS A 75 -10.72 15.81 26.21
C LYS A 75 -10.89 17.29 25.87
N ASP A 76 -9.92 17.84 25.15
CA ASP A 76 -9.87 19.27 24.81
C ASP A 76 -10.39 19.55 23.39
N CYS A 77 -11.06 18.57 22.75
CA CYS A 77 -11.54 18.65 21.37
C CYS A 77 -10.45 18.99 20.33
N SER A 78 -9.19 18.68 20.64
CA SER A 78 -8.00 19.04 19.86
C SER A 78 -7.58 17.97 18.84
N GLY A 79 -8.28 16.84 18.79
CA GLY A 79 -8.05 15.79 17.81
C GLY A 79 -8.23 16.25 16.37
N ILE A 80 -7.62 15.52 15.44
CA ILE A 80 -7.71 15.79 14.01
C ILE A 80 -9.19 15.69 13.58
N LYS A 81 -9.67 16.74 12.90
CA LYS A 81 -11.08 16.86 12.47
C LYS A 81 -11.33 16.24 11.09
N GLU A 82 -10.34 16.37 10.21
CA GLU A 82 -10.44 15.90 8.83
C GLU A 82 -9.69 14.57 8.66
N PRO A 83 -10.22 13.62 7.86
CA PRO A 83 -9.54 12.38 7.58
C PRO A 83 -8.16 12.62 6.96
N VAL A 84 -7.13 11.93 7.46
CA VAL A 84 -5.78 12.00 6.89
C VAL A 84 -5.78 11.30 5.52
N GLN A 85 -5.44 12.05 4.48
CA GLN A 85 -5.43 11.53 3.12
C GLN A 85 -4.16 10.72 2.84
N ALA A 86 -4.34 9.46 2.44
CA ALA A 86 -3.25 8.62 1.99
C ALA A 86 -2.98 8.83 0.49
N LYS A 87 -1.71 8.94 0.11
CA LYS A 87 -1.32 8.94 -1.31
C LYS A 87 -1.25 7.50 -1.79
N ALA A 88 -2.13 7.13 -2.71
CA ALA A 88 -2.07 5.82 -3.36
C ALA A 88 -0.84 5.73 -4.27
N VAL A 89 -0.16 4.60 -4.19
CA VAL A 89 1.04 4.26 -4.96
C VAL A 89 0.73 2.97 -5.72
N ASP A 90 1.27 2.80 -6.92
CA ASP A 90 1.02 1.60 -7.73
C ASP A 90 1.59 0.36 -7.03
N ASP A 91 0.86 -0.76 -7.09
CA ASP A 91 1.06 -1.97 -6.25
C ASP A 91 2.50 -2.53 -6.27
N ARG A 92 3.24 -2.25 -7.35
CA ARG A 92 4.61 -2.77 -7.57
C ARG A 92 5.67 -1.68 -7.61
N SER A 93 5.29 -0.43 -7.39
CA SER A 93 6.24 0.68 -7.43
C SER A 93 6.99 0.80 -6.10
N GLY A 94 8.30 1.05 -6.18
CA GLY A 94 9.15 1.17 -5.00
C GLY A 94 8.91 2.47 -4.25
N LEU A 95 9.23 2.49 -2.95
CA LEU A 95 9.21 3.74 -2.17
C LEU A 95 10.18 4.77 -2.80
N GLY A 96 9.71 6.00 -2.97
CA GLY A 96 10.47 7.06 -3.63
C GLY A 96 10.44 7.01 -5.16
N SER A 97 9.80 6.01 -5.77
CA SER A 97 9.47 6.10 -7.19
C SER A 97 8.52 7.27 -7.39
N GLN A 98 8.92 8.21 -8.25
CA GLN A 98 8.02 9.26 -8.67
C GLN A 98 6.97 8.58 -9.55
N GLN A 99 5.71 8.76 -9.20
CA GLN A 99 4.61 8.45 -10.11
C GLN A 99 4.87 9.32 -11.34
N HIS A 100 5.44 8.74 -12.40
CA HIS A 100 5.71 9.49 -13.62
C HIS A 100 4.40 10.18 -13.98
N ARG A 101 4.42 11.51 -14.04
CA ARG A 101 3.26 12.27 -14.51
C ARG A 101 2.86 11.61 -15.81
N LYS A 102 1.59 11.18 -15.88
CA LYS A 102 1.05 10.56 -17.09
C LYS A 102 1.50 11.45 -18.25
N PRO A 103 2.29 10.93 -19.20
CA PRO A 103 2.71 11.73 -20.33
C PRO A 103 1.44 12.28 -20.97
N ASP A 104 1.51 13.52 -21.47
CA ASP A 104 0.44 14.10 -22.27
C ASP A 104 -0.03 13.03 -23.27
N SER A 105 -1.31 12.67 -23.25
CA SER A 105 -1.88 11.54 -24.01
C SER A 105 -1.54 11.63 -25.50
N SER A 106 -1.32 12.85 -26.00
CA SER A 106 -0.83 13.14 -27.37
C SER A 106 0.57 12.57 -27.69
N LEU A 107 1.44 12.43 -26.68
CA LEU A 107 2.81 11.94 -26.81
C LEU A 107 2.96 10.44 -26.56
N GLU A 108 1.87 9.75 -26.24
CA GLU A 108 1.88 8.30 -26.12
C GLU A 108 2.08 7.66 -27.51
N ALA A 109 2.86 6.57 -27.53
CA ALA A 109 3.08 5.79 -28.74
C ALA A 109 1.83 4.94 -29.00
N GLN A 110 1.17 5.17 -30.12
CA GLN A 110 -0.06 4.45 -30.48
C GLN A 110 0.26 3.29 -31.43
N ALA A 111 -0.53 2.22 -31.35
CA ALA A 111 -0.44 1.11 -32.30
C ALA A 111 -0.86 1.62 -33.69
N GLY A 112 0.12 1.83 -34.57
CA GLY A 112 -0.08 2.43 -35.90
C GLY A 112 0.86 3.61 -36.20
N ASP A 113 1.57 4.14 -35.20
CA ASP A 113 2.55 5.20 -35.42
C ASP A 113 3.75 4.69 -36.24
N SER A 114 4.23 5.52 -37.16
CA SER A 114 5.47 5.25 -37.90
C SER A 114 6.69 5.26 -36.96
N TYR A 115 7.74 4.49 -37.28
CA TYR A 115 8.95 4.45 -36.46
C TYR A 115 9.52 5.85 -36.17
N ARG A 116 9.53 6.73 -37.17
CA ARG A 116 10.01 8.12 -37.02
C ARG A 116 9.19 8.91 -36.00
N THR A 117 7.87 8.76 -36.02
CA THR A 117 6.97 9.48 -35.11
C THR A 117 7.08 8.95 -33.69
N ILE A 118 7.26 7.64 -33.49
CA ILE A 118 7.48 7.05 -32.16
C ILE A 118 8.77 7.59 -31.53
N ILE A 119 9.87 7.63 -32.29
CA ILE A 119 11.15 8.16 -31.81
C ILE A 119 11.02 9.63 -31.42
N GLN A 120 10.36 10.44 -32.26
CA GLN A 120 10.13 11.85 -31.98
C GLN A 120 9.26 12.06 -30.74
N LYS A 121 8.12 11.35 -30.64
CA LYS A 121 7.21 11.41 -29.48
C LYS A 121 7.93 11.04 -28.18
N LYS A 122 8.67 9.92 -28.17
CA LYS A 122 9.47 9.48 -27.02
C LYS A 122 10.55 10.50 -26.64
N ALA A 123 11.24 11.07 -27.62
CA ALA A 123 12.27 12.08 -27.38
C ALA A 123 11.67 13.34 -26.72
N ILE A 124 10.53 13.82 -27.21
CA ILE A 124 9.82 14.97 -26.64
C ILE A 124 9.32 14.65 -25.22
N ALA A 125 8.73 13.47 -25.00
CA ALA A 125 8.25 13.06 -23.68
C ALA A 125 9.38 13.03 -22.64
N ARG A 126 10.54 12.44 -23.00
CA ARG A 126 11.73 12.41 -22.14
C ARG A 126 12.27 13.81 -21.82
N PHE A 127 12.31 14.70 -22.81
CA PHE A 127 12.77 16.07 -22.59
C PHE A 127 11.87 16.84 -21.62
N ARG A 128 10.54 16.70 -21.78
CA ARG A 128 9.55 17.36 -20.89
C ARG A 128 9.58 16.83 -19.45
N GLU A 129 10.00 15.59 -19.24
CA GLU A 129 10.17 15.02 -17.90
C GLU A 129 11.34 15.65 -17.14
N MET A 130 12.42 16.02 -17.87
CA MET A 130 13.65 16.58 -17.29
C MET A 130 13.62 18.11 -17.11
N ALA A 131 12.62 18.79 -17.68
CA ALA A 131 12.52 20.25 -17.71
C ALA A 131 11.67 20.81 -16.56
#